data_AF-A0A2I0JYX7-F1
#
_entry.id   AF-A0A2I0JYX7-F1
#
_cell.length_a   1.000
_cell.length_b   1.000
_cell.length_c   1.000
_cell.angle_alpha   90.00
_cell.angle_beta   90.00
_cell.angle_gamma   90.00
#
_symmetry.space_group_name_H-M   'P 1'
#
loop_
_entity.id
_entity.type
_entity.pdbx_description
1 polymer ?
#
loop_
_entity_poly.entity_id
_entity_poly.type
_entity_poly.pdbx_seq_one_letter_code
_entity_poly.pdbx_strand_id
1 'polypeptide(L)'
;MGSAVETLCGQAYGAHKYDMLGVYLQRSTILLMVTGIPLTVIYAFCKPILILLGESTEIASAAALFVYGLIPQIFAYAANFPIQKFLQSQSIVAPSAYISDNG
;
A
#
# COMPACT_ATOMS: atom_id res chain seq x y z
N MET A 1 -4.69 7.70 -2.33
CA MET A 1 -5.63 6.70 -2.91
C MET A 1 -6.67 6.19 -1.92
N GLY A 2 -6.41 6.14 -0.60
CA GLY A 2 -7.39 5.61 0.38
C GLY A 2 -8.74 6.34 0.44
N SER A 3 -8.75 7.66 0.32
CA SER A 3 -9.97 8.46 0.47
C SER A 3 -10.98 8.25 -0.66
N ALA A 4 -10.51 8.01 -1.90
CA ALA A 4 -11.41 7.79 -3.04
C ALA A 4 -12.11 6.42 -2.98
N VAL A 5 -11.38 5.38 -2.56
CA VAL A 5 -11.93 4.02 -2.38
C VAL A 5 -12.95 4.02 -1.24
N GLU A 6 -12.66 4.72 -0.15
CA GLU A 6 -13.58 4.88 0.98
C GLU A 6 -14.91 5.55 0.58
N THR A 7 -14.85 6.66 -0.18
CA THR A 7 -16.06 7.32 -0.69
C THR A 7 -16.85 6.43 -1.65
N LEU A 8 -16.18 5.79 -2.62
CA LEU A 8 -16.86 4.93 -3.61
C LEU A 8 -17.47 3.67 -2.97
N CYS A 9 -16.77 3.04 -2.03
CA CYS A 9 -17.28 1.90 -1.29
C CYS A 9 -18.43 2.30 -0.36
N GLY A 10 -18.33 3.44 0.34
CA GLY A 10 -19.42 3.96 1.19
C GLY A 10 -20.69 4.28 0.38
N GLN A 11 -20.54 4.89 -0.80
CA GLN A 11 -21.66 5.15 -1.70
C GLN A 11 -22.28 3.87 -2.28
N ALA A 12 -21.46 2.88 -2.67
CA ALA A 12 -21.95 1.60 -3.18
C ALA A 12 -22.66 0.77 -2.09
N TYR A 13 -22.15 0.80 -0.86
CA TYR A 13 -22.76 0.14 0.29
C TYR A 13 -24.10 0.78 0.67
N GLY A 14 -24.17 2.11 0.74
CA GLY A 14 -25.42 2.84 1.00
C GLY A 14 -26.47 2.67 -0.10
N ALA A 15 -26.06 2.34 -1.33
CA ALA A 15 -26.94 2.03 -2.45
C ALA A 15 -27.30 0.53 -2.58
N HIS A 16 -26.93 -0.30 -1.60
CA HIS A 16 -27.12 -1.77 -1.61
C HIS A 16 -26.49 -2.50 -2.81
N LYS A 17 -25.45 -1.93 -3.43
CA LYS A 17 -24.75 -2.50 -4.60
C LYS A 17 -23.52 -3.30 -4.17
N TYR A 18 -23.73 -4.43 -3.51
CA TYR A 18 -22.68 -5.29 -2.97
C TYR A 18 -21.74 -5.89 -4.03
N ASP A 19 -22.23 -6.16 -5.24
CA ASP A 19 -21.37 -6.63 -6.34
C ASP A 19 -20.31 -5.60 -6.74
N MET A 20 -20.66 -4.30 -6.71
CA MET A 20 -19.73 -3.23 -7.09
C MET A 20 -18.62 -3.03 -6.05
N LEU A 21 -18.90 -3.31 -4.77
CA LEU A 21 -17.91 -3.26 -3.69
C LEU A 21 -16.74 -4.23 -3.93
N GLY A 22 -17.03 -5.47 -4.36
CA GLY A 22 -16.00 -6.46 -4.70
C GLY A 22 -15.16 -6.04 -5.91
N VAL A 23 -15.80 -5.48 -6.95
CA VAL A 23 -15.13 -4.98 -8.15
C VAL A 23 -14.21 -3.79 -7.82
N TYR A 24 -14.63 -2.87 -6.95
CA TYR A 24 -13.80 -1.76 -6.50
C TYR A 24 -12.60 -2.21 -5.67
N LEU A 25 -12.77 -3.22 -4.82
CA LEU A 25 -11.65 -3.83 -4.08
C LEU A 25 -10.63 -4.43 -5.06
N GLN A 26 -11.06 -5.28 -5.99
CA GLN A 26 -10.14 -5.91 -6.94
C GLN A 26 -9.39 -4.89 -7.79
N ARG A 27 -10.11 -3.88 -8.33
CA ARG A 27 -9.50 -2.82 -9.14
C ARG A 27 -8.52 -1.96 -8.34
N SER A 28 -8.86 -1.60 -7.11
CA SER A 28 -7.96 -0.81 -6.26
C SER A 28 -6.72 -1.60 -5.84
N THR A 29 -6.85 -2.90 -5.54
CA THR A 29 -5.71 -3.78 -5.27
C THR A 29 -4.79 -3.90 -6.47
N ILE A 30 -5.32 -4.14 -7.67
CA ILE A 30 -4.50 -4.22 -8.90
C ILE A 30 -3.79 -2.88 -9.15
N LEU A 31 -4.51 -1.77 -9.01
CA LEU A 31 -3.92 -0.44 -9.21
C LEU A 31 -2.78 -0.19 -8.21
N LEU A 32 -2.98 -0.48 -6.91
CA LEU A 32 -1.94 -0.30 -5.90
C LEU A 32 -0.73 -1.20 -6.17
N MET A 33 -0.95 -2.47 -6.54
CA MET A 33 0.12 -3.41 -6.88
C MET A 33 0.93 -2.93 -8.09
N VAL A 34 0.26 -2.45 -9.14
CA VAL A 34 0.91 -1.87 -10.33
C VAL A 34 1.70 -0.61 -9.96
N THR A 35 1.18 0.26 -9.09
CA THR A 35 1.91 1.45 -8.62
C THR A 35 3.09 1.11 -7.69
N GLY A 36 3.07 -0.06 -7.05
CA GLY A 36 4.21 -0.57 -6.27
C GLY A 36 5.41 -0.93 -7.16
N ILE A 37 5.19 -1.31 -8.42
CA ILE A 37 6.26 -1.68 -9.37
C ILE A 37 7.24 -0.52 -9.62
N PRO A 38 6.82 0.70 -10.06
CA PRO A 38 7.75 1.80 -10.27
C PRO A 38 8.45 2.23 -8.98
N LEU A 39 7.78 2.13 -7.81
CA LEU A 39 8.40 2.41 -6.52
C LEU A 39 9.52 1.40 -6.20
N THR A 40 9.28 0.12 -6.50
CA THR A 40 10.27 -0.95 -6.34
C THR A 40 11.47 -0.74 -7.26
N VAL A 41 11.24 -0.27 -8.49
CA VAL A 41 12.31 0.08 -9.44
C VAL A 41 13.16 1.23 -8.88
N ILE A 42 12.55 2.29 -8.35
CA ILE A 42 13.29 3.39 -7.71
C ILE A 42 14.12 2.87 -6.53
N TYR A 43 13.55 1.97 -5.72
CA TYR A 43 14.23 1.37 -4.58
C TYR A 43 15.40 0.47 -5.03
N ALA A 44 15.25 -0.26 -6.14
CA ALA A 44 16.32 -1.04 -6.76
C ALA A 44 17.53 -0.17 -7.11
N PHE A 45 17.29 1.05 -7.60
CA PHE A 45 18.30 2.05 -7.93
C PHE A 45 18.69 2.98 -6.77
N CYS A 46 18.29 2.69 -5.53
CA CYS A 46 18.59 3.54 -4.37
C CYS A 46 20.12 3.73 -4.17
N LYS A 47 20.90 2.66 -4.30
CA LYS A 47 22.36 2.71 -4.16
C LYS A 47 23.04 3.68 -5.14
N PRO A 48 22.87 3.56 -6.48
CA PRO A 48 23.48 4.50 -7.41
C PRO A 48 22.93 5.93 -7.27
N ILE A 49 21.67 6.11 -6.88
CA ILE A 49 21.10 7.45 -6.62
C ILE A 49 21.83 8.12 -5.44
N LEU A 50 22.05 7.41 -4.34
CA LEU A 50 22.76 7.94 -3.17
C LEU A 50 24.21 8.29 -3.48
N ILE A 51 24.90 7.43 -4.24
CA ILE A 51 26.28 7.71 -4.68
C ILE A 51 26.32 8.96 -5.57
N LEU A 52 25.33 9.15 -6.44
CA LEU A 52 25.23 10.32 -7.31
C LEU A 52 24.94 11.61 -6.53
N LEU A 53 24.26 11.51 -5.39
CA LEU A 53 24.03 12.61 -4.45
C LEU A 53 25.28 12.95 -3.61
N GLY A 54 26.37 12.20 -3.74
CA GLY A 54 27.63 12.44 -3.04
C GLY A 54 27.81 11.66 -1.74
N GLU A 55 26.94 10.69 -1.45
CA GLU A 55 27.08 9.84 -0.26
C GLU A 55 28.22 8.82 -0.40
N SER A 56 28.81 8.45 0.74
CA SER A 56 29.88 7.44 0.77
C SER A 56 29.33 6.05 0.39
N THR A 57 30.17 5.21 -0.20
CA THR A 57 29.76 3.88 -0.67
C THR A 57 29.30 2.97 0.48
N GLU A 58 29.84 3.15 1.68
CA GLU A 58 29.41 2.45 2.89
C GLU A 58 28.00 2.87 3.32
N ILE A 59 27.72 4.17 3.41
CA ILE A 59 26.39 4.69 3.76
C ILE A 59 25.36 4.29 2.71
N ALA A 60 25.70 4.43 1.42
CA ALA A 60 24.83 4.05 0.31
C ALA A 60 24.51 2.54 0.30
N SER A 61 25.46 1.69 0.71
CA SER A 61 25.24 0.24 0.79
C SER A 61 24.37 -0.14 1.98
N ALA A 62 24.57 0.48 3.14
CA ALA A 62 23.73 0.28 4.31
C ALA A 62 22.28 0.74 4.07
N ALA A 63 22.11 1.91 3.46
CA ALA A 63 20.80 2.43 3.07
C ALA A 63 20.09 1.53 2.05
N ALA A 64 20.81 1.04 1.03
CA ALA A 64 20.24 0.12 0.04
C ALA A 64 19.78 -1.20 0.66
N LEU A 65 20.53 -1.77 1.61
CA LEU A 65 20.13 -2.98 2.32
C LEU A 65 18.82 -2.77 3.10
N PHE A 66 18.70 -1.64 3.80
CA PHE A 66 17.46 -1.28 4.49
C PHE A 66 16.28 -1.13 3.53
N VAL A 67 16.50 -0.40 2.43
CA VAL A 67 15.48 -0.15 1.39
C VAL A 67 15.03 -1.44 0.71
N TYR A 68 15.94 -2.39 0.46
CA TYR A 68 15.57 -3.71 -0.07
C TYR A 68 14.72 -4.52 0.89
N GLY A 69 14.95 -4.40 2.21
CA GLY A 69 14.07 -4.97 3.23
C GLY A 69 12.64 -4.39 3.21
N LEU A 70 12.46 -3.14 2.76
CA LEU A 70 11.16 -2.48 2.67
C LEU A 70 10.36 -2.87 1.41
N ILE A 71 10.98 -3.45 0.39
CA ILE A 71 10.30 -3.89 -0.83
C ILE A 71 9.13 -4.86 -0.53
N PRO A 72 9.31 -5.98 0.19
CA PRO A 72 8.21 -6.88 0.51
C PRO A 72 7.12 -6.19 1.35
N GLN A 73 7.51 -5.26 2.23
CA GLN A 73 6.57 -4.47 3.02
C GLN A 73 5.65 -3.62 2.14
N ILE A 74 6.16 -2.99 1.08
CA ILE A 74 5.34 -2.19 0.14
C ILE A 74 4.21 -3.02 -0.46
N PHE A 75 4.50 -4.24 -0.93
CA PHE A 75 3.48 -5.10 -1.53
C PHE A 75 2.50 -5.64 -0.48
N ALA A 76 2.98 -5.96 0.72
CA ALA A 76 2.11 -6.33 1.84
C ALA A 76 1.12 -5.20 2.17
N TYR A 77 1.56 -3.94 2.21
CA TYR A 77 0.68 -2.79 2.39
C TYR A 77 -0.26 -2.57 1.20
N ALA A 78 0.24 -2.72 -0.04
CA ALA A 78 -0.58 -2.58 -1.25
C ALA A 78 -1.77 -3.55 -1.29
N ALA A 79 -1.60 -4.76 -0.74
CA ALA A 79 -2.68 -5.73 -0.59
C ALA A 79 -3.58 -5.48 0.63
N ASN A 80 -3.00 -5.14 1.79
CA ASN A 80 -3.78 -4.96 3.04
C ASN A 80 -4.61 -3.68 3.05
N PHE A 81 -4.15 -2.62 2.40
CA PHE A 81 -4.78 -1.30 2.47
C PHE A 81 -6.18 -1.25 1.81
N PRO A 82 -6.41 -1.81 0.61
CA PRO A 82 -7.74 -1.94 0.03
C PRO A 82 -8.69 -2.80 0.87
N ILE A 83 -8.18 -3.89 1.45
CA ILE A 83 -8.96 -4.81 2.30
C ILE A 83 -9.46 -4.09 3.54
N GLN A 84 -8.59 -3.33 4.23
CA GLN A 84 -8.99 -2.51 5.37
C GLN A 84 -10.08 -1.51 4.98
N LYS A 85 -9.93 -0.80 3.86
CA LYS A 85 -10.92 0.18 3.41
C LYS A 85 -12.25 -0.45 3.00
N PHE A 86 -12.23 -1.64 2.41
CA PHE A 86 -13.44 -2.41 2.12
C PHE A 86 -14.19 -2.83 3.38
N LEU A 87 -13.48 -3.31 4.41
CA LEU A 87 -14.08 -3.68 5.69
C LEU A 87 -14.62 -2.44 6.43
N GLN A 88 -13.85 -1.35 6.45
CA GLN A 88 -14.27 -0.07 7.05
C GLN A 88 -15.55 0.48 6.40
N SER A 89 -15.68 0.38 5.07
CA SER A 89 -16.89 0.84 4.35
C SER A 89 -18.17 0.08 4.70
N GLN A 90 -18.04 -1.13 5.28
CA GLN A 90 -19.13 -1.95 5.78
C GLN A 90 -19.34 -1.80 7.28
N SER A 91 -18.73 -0.78 7.90
CA SER A 91 -18.67 -0.57 9.35
C SER A 91 -17.95 -1.70 10.13
N ILE A 92 -17.15 -2.53 9.45
CA ILE A 92 -16.34 -3.59 10.07
C ILE A 92 -14.94 -3.03 10.34
N VAL A 93 -14.77 -2.38 11.50
CA VAL A 93 -13.51 -1.73 11.93
C VAL A 93 -12.64 -2.60 12.85
N ALA A 94 -13.20 -3.68 13.43
CA ALA A 94 -12.48 -4.58 14.34
C ALA A 94 -11.11 -5.06 13.80
N PRO A 95 -10.98 -5.56 12.56
CA PRO A 95 -9.67 -5.98 12.04
C PRO A 95 -8.67 -4.83 11.89
N SER A 96 -9.11 -3.60 11.53
CA SER A 96 -8.20 -2.44 11.52
C SER A 96 -7.82 -1.98 12.94
N ALA A 97 -8.70 -2.17 13.91
CA ALA A 97 -8.43 -1.88 15.31
C ALA A 97 -7.39 -2.86 15.86
N TYR A 98 -7.51 -4.16 15.62
CA TYR A 98 -6.49 -5.15 16.05
C TYR A 98 -5.13 -4.96 15.40
N ILE A 99 -5.06 -4.49 14.14
CA ILE A 99 -3.79 -4.18 13.48
C ILE A 99 -3.15 -2.89 14.04
N SER A 100 -3.98 -1.95 14.52
CA SER A 100 -3.52 -0.66 15.07
C SER A 100 -3.24 -0.71 16.58
N ASP A 101 -3.95 -1.59 17.29
CA ASP A 101 -3.81 -1.86 18.72
C ASP A 101 -2.58 -2.75 18.93
N ASN A 102 -1.41 -2.15 18.78
CA ASN A 102 -0.17 -2.68 19.33
C ASN A 102 -0.25 -2.46 20.84
N GLY A 103 -0.58 -3.51 21.60
CA GLY A 103 -0.29 -3.58 23.03
C GLY A 103 1.21 -3.52 23.31
#